data_AF-A0A8J4RH11-F1
#
_entry.id   AF-A0A8J4RH11-F1
#
_cell.length_a   1.000
_cell.length_b   1.000
_cell.length_c   1.000
_cell.angle_alpha   90.00
_cell.angle_beta   90.00
_cell.angle_gamma   90.00
#
_symmetry.space_group_name_H-M   'P 1'
#
loop_
_entity.id
_entity.type
_entity.pdbx_description
1 polymer ?
#
loop_
_entity_poly.entity_id
_entity_poly.type
_entity_poly.pdbx_seq_one_letter_code
_entity_poly.pdbx_strand_id
1 'polypeptide(L)'
;MQKKTFDRIKPFLAVVFLQFGYAGMDVLSKAALNHGMSNYVLVVYRHVVATLVIAPFAVILDKKVRPKMTVPIFTKLLVLSLLEPVIDQNLYFLGMKYTTATFAAALTNVLPAITFLMAWLLRLEKVKLKSIRSQAKVVGTLATVAGAMVITLAKGPVLELIWTKGKTNHDQQNNGTNLHHSIKGAIMITIGCFSWACFVNLQAITLKSYPAELSLTAWICLLGSIEGTIVALVMERGKAAIWAIGWDVKLLAALYSGIICSGLTYYIQGVVMQERGPVFVTAFNPLCMVIVAIMGSFVLAEKLYLGRILGAIIIVAGLYLVVWGKSKDYKSSTSSIDEKTAPDKQIIQAGSTENKKSNHESTAKNSITIDVSGGEIVPRDEQVHEQRSPITV
;
A
#
# COMPACT_ATOMS: atom_id res chain seq x y z
N MET A 1 11.36 -18.71 18.53
CA MET A 1 11.41 -18.73 17.04
C MET A 1 10.06 -18.42 16.40
N GLN A 2 8.94 -19.00 16.87
CA GLN A 2 7.59 -18.76 16.31
C GLN A 2 7.10 -17.30 16.36
N LYS A 3 7.33 -16.57 17.48
CA LYS A 3 6.94 -15.15 17.62
C LYS A 3 7.58 -14.23 16.56
N LYS A 4 8.87 -14.42 16.29
CA LYS A 4 9.62 -13.69 15.24
C LYS A 4 9.07 -13.95 13.83
N THR A 5 8.57 -15.16 13.55
CA THR A 5 7.95 -15.49 12.26
C THR A 5 6.57 -14.87 12.14
N PHE A 6 5.76 -14.91 13.21
CA PHE A 6 4.44 -14.30 13.25
C PHE A 6 4.51 -12.78 13.05
N ASP A 7 5.42 -12.10 13.75
CA ASP A 7 5.62 -10.64 13.62
C ASP A 7 6.07 -10.24 12.19
N ARG A 8 6.77 -11.14 11.48
CA ARG A 8 7.15 -10.91 10.07
C ARG A 8 6.00 -11.07 9.10
N ILE A 9 5.09 -12.01 9.36
CA ILE A 9 3.97 -12.36 8.47
C ILE A 9 2.76 -11.45 8.69
N LYS A 10 2.54 -10.97 9.92
CA LYS A 10 1.39 -10.15 10.32
C LYS A 10 1.12 -8.97 9.37
N PRO A 11 2.12 -8.15 8.94
CA PRO A 11 1.87 -7.05 8.02
C PRO A 11 1.39 -7.49 6.63
N PHE A 12 1.82 -8.67 6.16
CA PHE A 12 1.37 -9.23 4.89
C PHE A 12 -0.09 -9.69 4.97
N LEU A 13 -0.45 -10.43 6.03
CA LEU A 13 -1.83 -10.85 6.25
C LEU A 13 -2.76 -9.65 6.41
N ALA A 14 -2.32 -8.63 7.14
CA ALA A 14 -3.05 -7.39 7.31
C ALA A 14 -3.33 -6.71 5.97
N VAL A 15 -2.32 -6.52 5.12
CA VAL A 15 -2.51 -5.87 3.82
C VAL A 15 -3.34 -6.73 2.87
N VAL A 16 -3.19 -8.05 2.87
CA VAL A 16 -4.06 -8.97 2.10
C VAL A 16 -5.51 -8.80 2.53
N PHE A 17 -5.79 -8.76 3.84
CA PHE A 17 -7.13 -8.48 4.36
C PHE A 17 -7.66 -7.13 3.86
N LEU A 18 -6.83 -6.07 3.82
CA LEU A 18 -7.23 -4.78 3.25
C LEU A 18 -7.67 -4.91 1.78
N GLN A 19 -6.96 -5.71 0.97
CA GLN A 19 -7.32 -5.89 -0.45
C GLN A 19 -8.69 -6.56 -0.63
N PHE A 20 -9.03 -7.54 0.21
CA PHE A 20 -10.38 -8.12 0.22
C PHE A 20 -11.44 -7.09 0.63
N GLY A 21 -11.14 -6.26 1.63
CA GLY A 21 -12.01 -5.15 2.06
C GLY A 21 -12.28 -4.16 0.92
N TYR A 22 -11.23 -3.68 0.27
CA TYR A 22 -11.35 -2.76 -0.88
C TYR A 22 -12.10 -3.40 -2.05
N ALA A 23 -11.88 -4.68 -2.34
CA ALA A 23 -12.59 -5.35 -3.43
C ALA A 23 -14.10 -5.47 -3.16
N GLY A 24 -14.49 -5.79 -1.93
CA GLY A 24 -15.90 -5.80 -1.51
C GLY A 24 -16.53 -4.41 -1.62
N MET A 25 -15.78 -3.36 -1.25
CA MET A 25 -16.23 -1.98 -1.37
C MET A 25 -16.43 -1.56 -2.81
N ASP A 26 -15.52 -1.90 -3.72
CA ASP A 26 -15.65 -1.56 -5.15
C ASP A 26 -16.92 -2.13 -5.75
N VAL A 27 -17.19 -3.41 -5.47
CA VAL A 27 -18.38 -4.14 -5.95
C VAL A 27 -19.66 -3.57 -5.36
N LEU A 28 -19.74 -3.40 -4.03
CA LEU A 28 -20.92 -2.88 -3.36
C LEU A 28 -21.19 -1.42 -3.71
N SER A 29 -20.15 -0.59 -3.76
CA SER A 29 -20.26 0.83 -4.13
C SER A 29 -20.70 0.96 -5.57
N LYS A 30 -20.14 0.17 -6.51
CA LYS A 30 -20.60 0.18 -7.90
C LYS A 30 -22.07 -0.24 -8.01
N ALA A 31 -22.48 -1.28 -7.27
CA ALA A 31 -23.87 -1.71 -7.24
C ALA A 31 -24.80 -0.59 -6.72
N ALA A 32 -24.43 0.08 -5.63
CA ALA A 32 -25.19 1.19 -5.08
C ALA A 32 -25.26 2.41 -6.02
N LEU A 33 -24.14 2.76 -6.66
CA LEU A 33 -24.06 3.85 -7.65
C LEU A 33 -24.94 3.56 -8.87
N ASN A 34 -24.98 2.30 -9.34
CA ASN A 34 -25.86 1.87 -10.43
C ASN A 34 -27.35 1.95 -10.03
N HIS A 35 -27.68 1.78 -8.74
CA HIS A 35 -29.04 1.99 -8.19
C HIS A 35 -29.34 3.46 -7.84
N GLY A 36 -28.55 4.40 -8.37
CA GLY A 36 -28.82 5.83 -8.25
C GLY A 36 -28.33 6.48 -6.96
N MET A 37 -27.48 5.80 -6.17
CA MET A 37 -26.83 6.46 -5.03
C MET A 37 -25.94 7.61 -5.51
N SER A 38 -25.98 8.74 -4.81
CA SER A 38 -25.02 9.84 -5.03
C SER A 38 -23.68 9.45 -4.41
N ASN A 39 -22.58 9.62 -5.16
CA ASN A 39 -21.23 9.35 -4.63
C ASN A 39 -20.91 10.25 -3.43
N TYR A 40 -21.36 11.52 -3.44
CA TYR A 40 -21.13 12.46 -2.35
C TYR A 40 -21.77 11.98 -1.05
N VAL A 41 -23.02 11.52 -1.14
CA VAL A 41 -23.76 11.00 0.01
C VAL A 41 -23.19 9.67 0.50
N LEU A 42 -22.78 8.78 -0.40
CA LEU A 42 -22.09 7.52 -0.04
C LEU A 42 -20.83 7.80 0.78
N VAL A 43 -19.99 8.73 0.33
CA VAL A 43 -18.77 9.14 1.04
C VAL A 43 -19.09 9.68 2.43
N VAL A 44 -20.13 10.52 2.56
CA VAL A 44 -20.54 11.06 3.87
C VAL A 44 -20.96 9.93 4.81
N TYR A 45 -21.91 9.09 4.40
CA TYR A 45 -22.40 8.02 5.26
C TYR A 45 -21.31 7.03 5.65
N ARG A 46 -20.44 6.66 4.70
CA ARG A 46 -19.28 5.82 4.96
C ARG A 46 -18.43 6.37 6.11
N HIS A 47 -18.10 7.66 6.10
CA HIS A 47 -17.26 8.26 7.14
C HIS A 47 -17.99 8.53 8.45
N VAL A 48 -19.30 8.82 8.41
CA VAL A 48 -20.14 8.89 9.61
C VAL A 48 -20.13 7.53 10.32
N VAL A 49 -20.40 6.44 9.59
CA VAL A 49 -20.37 5.07 10.12
C VAL A 49 -18.99 4.75 10.70
N ALA A 50 -17.93 5.03 9.95
CA ALA A 50 -16.56 4.81 10.42
C ALA A 50 -16.25 5.56 11.72
N THR A 51 -16.69 6.82 11.82
CA THR A 51 -16.50 7.65 13.02
C THR A 51 -17.23 7.06 14.21
N LEU A 52 -18.51 6.70 14.05
CA LEU A 52 -19.31 6.10 15.12
C LEU A 52 -18.71 4.78 15.63
N VAL A 53 -18.14 3.99 14.72
CA VAL A 53 -17.53 2.70 15.07
C VAL A 53 -16.16 2.88 15.71
N ILE A 54 -15.29 3.73 15.17
CA ILE A 54 -13.89 3.84 15.64
C ILE A 54 -13.74 4.77 16.84
N ALA A 55 -14.55 5.84 16.96
CA ALA A 55 -14.38 6.83 18.02
C ALA A 55 -14.43 6.24 19.45
N PRO A 56 -15.34 5.30 19.80
CA PRO A 56 -15.33 4.67 21.12
C PRO A 56 -14.03 3.94 21.42
N PHE A 57 -13.52 3.16 20.47
CA PHE A 57 -12.23 2.46 20.63
C PHE A 57 -11.07 3.44 20.74
N ALA A 58 -11.08 4.51 19.95
CA ALA A 58 -10.06 5.55 20.01
C ALA A 58 -10.04 6.26 21.38
N VAL A 59 -11.20 6.52 21.98
CA VAL A 59 -11.28 7.17 23.31
C VAL A 59 -10.76 6.24 24.42
N ILE A 60 -10.96 4.93 24.30
CA ILE A 60 -10.58 3.95 25.33
C ILE A 60 -9.12 3.52 25.17
N LEU A 61 -8.73 3.11 23.96
CA LEU A 61 -7.44 2.45 23.69
C LEU A 61 -6.29 3.45 23.54
N ASP A 62 -6.51 4.61 22.92
CA ASP A 62 -5.44 5.60 22.70
C ASP A 62 -5.31 6.59 23.86
N LYS A 63 -6.15 6.50 24.90
CA LYS A 63 -6.21 7.48 26.00
C LYS A 63 -4.84 7.84 26.59
N LYS A 64 -3.94 6.86 26.70
CA LYS A 64 -2.62 7.01 27.32
C LYS A 64 -1.52 7.47 26.35
N VAL A 65 -1.69 7.24 25.05
CA VAL A 65 -0.67 7.52 24.02
C VAL A 65 -0.98 8.78 23.22
N ARG A 66 -2.24 9.25 23.24
CA ARG A 66 -2.72 10.40 22.48
C ARG A 66 -2.02 11.69 22.90
N PRO A 67 -1.28 12.37 21.99
CA PRO A 67 -0.72 13.69 22.28
C PRO A 67 -1.80 14.77 22.38
N LYS A 68 -1.45 15.91 22.99
CA LYS A 68 -2.30 17.09 22.99
C LYS A 68 -2.51 17.60 21.55
N MET A 69 -3.75 17.96 21.23
CA MET A 69 -4.07 18.54 19.92
C MET A 69 -3.45 19.94 19.81
N THR A 70 -2.61 20.14 18.81
CA THR A 70 -2.02 21.44 18.47
C THR A 70 -2.54 21.90 17.11
N VAL A 71 -2.51 23.21 16.84
CA VAL A 71 -2.95 23.78 15.55
C VAL A 71 -2.26 23.13 14.34
N PRO A 72 -0.93 22.87 14.35
CA PRO A 72 -0.28 22.18 13.24
C PRO A 72 -0.77 20.74 13.03
N ILE A 73 -1.04 19.98 14.11
CA ILE A 73 -1.57 18.61 14.00
C ILE A 73 -2.99 18.64 13.45
N PHE A 74 -3.83 19.55 13.97
CA PHE A 74 -5.20 19.71 13.49
C PHE A 74 -5.24 20.13 12.02
N THR A 75 -4.35 21.02 11.59
CA THR A 75 -4.24 21.42 10.17
C THR A 75 -3.85 20.23 9.29
N LYS A 76 -2.91 19.38 9.73
CA LYS A 76 -2.58 18.13 9.00
C LYS A 76 -3.79 17.19 8.92
N LEU A 77 -4.59 17.08 9.98
CA LEU A 77 -5.79 16.26 10.01
C LEU A 77 -6.85 16.76 9.02
N LEU A 78 -7.09 18.07 8.93
CA LEU A 78 -7.97 18.68 7.93
C LEU A 78 -7.49 18.40 6.50
N VAL A 79 -6.19 18.54 6.24
CA VAL A 79 -5.65 18.24 4.91
C VAL A 79 -5.74 16.74 4.60
N LEU A 80 -5.54 15.87 5.59
CA LEU A 80 -5.72 14.42 5.43
C LEU A 80 -7.17 14.06 5.09
N SER A 81 -8.15 14.65 5.78
CA SER A 81 -9.57 14.41 5.48
C SER A 81 -9.99 14.98 4.13
N LEU A 82 -9.40 16.09 3.71
CA LEU A 82 -9.67 16.65 2.39
C LEU A 82 -9.11 15.76 1.27
N LEU A 83 -7.88 15.26 1.43
CA LEU A 83 -7.18 14.52 0.38
C LEU A 83 -7.84 13.17 0.06
N GLU A 84 -8.07 12.32 1.06
CA GLU A 84 -8.62 10.98 0.79
C GLU A 84 -10.14 10.93 0.94
N PRO A 85 -10.73 11.22 2.12
CA PRO A 85 -12.19 11.13 2.29
C PRO A 85 -12.97 11.96 1.30
N VAL A 86 -12.53 13.18 1.00
CA VAL A 86 -13.29 14.11 0.16
C VAL A 86 -12.87 14.02 -1.31
N ILE A 87 -11.61 14.33 -1.64
CA ILE A 87 -11.18 14.44 -3.04
C ILE A 87 -11.06 13.06 -3.68
N ASP A 88 -10.24 12.16 -3.12
CA ASP A 88 -10.01 10.84 -3.72
C ASP A 88 -11.31 10.05 -3.84
N GLN A 89 -12.01 9.81 -2.73
CA GLN A 89 -13.18 8.92 -2.79
C GLN A 89 -14.29 9.43 -3.70
N ASN A 90 -14.56 10.75 -3.74
CA ASN A 90 -15.57 11.27 -4.65
C ASN A 90 -15.15 11.13 -6.12
N LEU A 91 -13.90 11.45 -6.45
CA LEU A 91 -13.41 11.31 -7.81
C LEU A 91 -13.30 9.84 -8.23
N TYR A 92 -12.89 8.97 -7.32
CA TYR A 92 -12.84 7.52 -7.50
C TYR A 92 -14.23 6.95 -7.79
N PHE A 93 -15.21 7.21 -6.94
CA PHE A 93 -16.58 6.72 -7.14
C PHE A 93 -17.26 7.33 -8.35
N LEU A 94 -17.04 8.62 -8.62
CA LEU A 94 -17.62 9.26 -9.81
C LEU A 94 -16.95 8.74 -11.11
N GLY A 95 -15.64 8.47 -11.08
CA GLY A 95 -14.95 7.81 -12.19
C GLY A 95 -15.40 6.36 -12.38
N MET A 96 -15.63 5.63 -11.28
CA MET A 96 -16.22 4.29 -11.29
C MET A 96 -17.67 4.31 -11.80
N LYS A 97 -18.44 5.37 -11.52
CA LYS A 97 -19.79 5.56 -12.06
C LYS A 97 -19.79 5.68 -13.59
N TYR A 98 -18.82 6.40 -14.17
CA TYR A 98 -18.62 6.47 -15.61
C TYR A 98 -18.05 5.19 -16.23
N THR A 99 -17.45 4.32 -15.41
CA THR A 99 -16.76 3.12 -15.87
C THR A 99 -17.27 1.88 -15.15
N THR A 100 -16.39 1.01 -14.68
CA THR A 100 -16.72 -0.24 -13.99
C THR A 100 -15.85 -0.40 -12.75
N ALA A 101 -16.25 -1.26 -11.80
CA ALA A 101 -15.45 -1.56 -10.61
C ALA A 101 -14.08 -2.10 -11.01
N THR A 102 -14.05 -3.04 -11.97
CA THR A 102 -12.78 -3.60 -12.48
C THR A 102 -11.92 -2.54 -13.14
N PHE A 103 -12.50 -1.59 -13.88
CA PHE A 103 -11.75 -0.50 -14.51
C PHE A 103 -11.12 0.43 -13.46
N ALA A 104 -11.87 0.78 -12.42
CA ALA A 104 -11.40 1.61 -11.33
C ALA A 104 -10.26 0.93 -10.55
N ALA A 105 -10.47 -0.31 -10.12
CA ALA A 105 -9.43 -1.12 -9.48
C ALA A 105 -8.19 -1.26 -10.37
N ALA A 106 -8.38 -1.38 -11.69
CA ALA A 106 -7.26 -1.49 -12.62
C ALA A 106 -6.38 -0.23 -12.66
N LEU A 107 -6.98 0.94 -12.67
CA LEU A 107 -6.27 2.22 -12.65
C LEU A 107 -5.63 2.54 -11.28
N THR A 108 -6.19 2.05 -10.17
CA THR A 108 -5.59 2.28 -8.83
C THR A 108 -4.23 1.61 -8.66
N ASN A 109 -3.85 0.70 -9.53
CA ASN A 109 -2.50 0.16 -9.54
C ASN A 109 -1.44 1.17 -10.02
N VAL A 110 -1.83 2.35 -10.49
CA VAL A 110 -0.89 3.47 -10.69
C VAL A 110 -0.48 4.11 -9.34
N LEU A 111 -1.28 3.92 -8.28
CA LEU A 111 -1.07 4.51 -6.96
C LEU A 111 0.34 4.30 -6.38
N PRO A 112 0.94 3.09 -6.39
CA PRO A 112 2.25 2.89 -5.75
C PRO A 112 3.37 3.67 -6.47
N ALA A 113 3.27 3.81 -7.79
CA ALA A 113 4.21 4.58 -8.58
C ALA A 113 4.11 6.08 -8.26
N ILE A 114 2.88 6.63 -8.17
CA ILE A 114 2.65 8.03 -7.76
C ILE A 114 3.11 8.23 -6.31
N THR A 115 2.82 7.28 -5.42
CA THR A 115 3.20 7.33 -4.00
C THR A 115 4.71 7.37 -3.84
N PHE A 116 5.44 6.56 -4.60
CA PHE A 116 6.90 6.59 -4.63
C PHE A 116 7.44 7.94 -5.14
N LEU A 117 6.88 8.48 -6.23
CA LEU A 117 7.27 9.77 -6.77
C LEU A 117 7.05 10.89 -5.74
N MET A 118 5.89 10.91 -5.07
CA MET A 118 5.58 11.88 -4.02
C MET A 118 6.49 11.71 -2.79
N ALA A 119 6.78 10.49 -2.37
CA ALA A 119 7.71 10.21 -1.28
C ALA A 119 9.12 10.73 -1.59
N TRP A 120 9.55 10.61 -2.85
CA TRP A 120 10.83 11.17 -3.30
C TRP A 120 10.83 12.70 -3.31
N LEU A 121 9.79 13.34 -3.85
CA LEU A 121 9.65 14.81 -3.87
C LEU A 121 9.63 15.40 -2.45
N LEU A 122 8.94 14.74 -1.52
CA LEU A 122 8.87 15.12 -0.11
C LEU A 122 10.12 14.76 0.69
N ARG A 123 11.17 14.24 0.04
CA ARG A 123 12.43 13.77 0.66
C ARG A 123 12.23 12.71 1.75
N LEU A 124 11.10 12.01 1.72
CA LEU A 124 10.86 10.81 2.53
C LEU A 124 11.68 9.63 2.01
N GLU A 125 12.07 9.66 0.74
CA GLU A 125 12.93 8.67 0.10
C GLU A 125 14.11 9.32 -0.63
N LYS A 126 15.30 8.72 -0.50
CA LYS A 126 16.52 9.15 -1.22
C LYS A 126 16.73 8.26 -2.44
N VAL A 127 16.77 8.86 -3.63
CA VAL A 127 17.00 8.13 -4.90
C VAL A 127 18.39 8.44 -5.44
N LYS A 128 19.23 7.41 -5.61
CA LYS A 128 20.54 7.53 -6.28
C LYS A 128 20.35 7.23 -7.77
N LEU A 129 20.14 8.22 -8.62
CA LEU A 129 19.70 8.08 -10.02
C LEU A 129 20.59 7.19 -10.91
N LYS A 130 21.89 7.07 -10.61
CA LYS A 130 22.83 6.19 -11.34
C LYS A 130 22.77 4.71 -10.92
N SER A 131 21.97 4.37 -9.90
CA SER A 131 21.81 2.97 -9.48
C SER A 131 20.84 2.24 -10.41
N ILE A 132 21.17 1.01 -10.79
CA ILE A 132 20.28 0.09 -11.55
C ILE A 132 18.90 -0.07 -10.89
N ARG A 133 18.82 0.09 -9.56
CA ARG A 133 17.56 0.04 -8.83
C ARG A 133 16.73 1.30 -8.99
N SER A 134 17.37 2.48 -9.06
CA SER A 134 16.67 3.73 -9.36
C SER A 134 16.14 3.73 -10.79
N GLN A 135 16.91 3.15 -11.72
CA GLN A 135 16.46 2.91 -13.09
C GLN A 135 15.25 1.96 -13.13
N ALA A 136 15.27 0.85 -12.37
CA ALA A 136 14.12 -0.05 -12.25
C ALA A 136 12.86 0.64 -11.71
N LYS A 137 13.01 1.57 -10.75
CA LYS A 137 11.88 2.38 -10.24
C LYS A 137 11.30 3.32 -11.31
N VAL A 138 12.15 3.97 -12.11
CA VAL A 138 11.72 4.85 -13.21
C VAL A 138 11.04 4.04 -14.32
N VAL A 139 11.67 2.95 -14.78
CA VAL A 139 11.11 2.07 -15.82
C VAL A 139 9.79 1.45 -15.36
N GLY A 140 9.71 0.99 -14.11
CA GLY A 140 8.48 0.46 -13.53
C GLY A 140 7.35 1.50 -13.47
N THR A 141 7.68 2.76 -13.17
CA THR A 141 6.73 3.88 -13.21
C THR A 141 6.21 4.13 -14.62
N LEU A 142 7.10 4.19 -15.63
CA LEU A 142 6.71 4.35 -17.03
C LEU A 142 5.84 3.19 -17.53
N ALA A 143 6.21 1.96 -17.19
CA ALA A 143 5.40 0.78 -17.51
C ALA A 143 4.00 0.86 -16.89
N THR A 144 3.89 1.35 -15.65
CA THR A 144 2.61 1.52 -14.97
C THR A 144 1.72 2.55 -15.69
N VAL A 145 2.30 3.68 -16.13
CA VAL A 145 1.59 4.68 -16.94
C VAL A 145 1.15 4.09 -18.29
N ALA A 146 2.03 3.36 -18.96
CA ALA A 146 1.72 2.70 -20.23
C ALA A 146 0.57 1.69 -20.07
N GLY A 147 0.58 0.87 -19.03
CA GLY A 147 -0.51 -0.08 -18.76
C GLY A 147 -1.84 0.60 -18.43
N ALA A 148 -1.83 1.75 -17.76
CA ALA A 148 -3.03 2.57 -17.53
C ALA A 148 -3.61 3.15 -18.85
N MET A 149 -2.73 3.58 -19.77
CA MET A 149 -3.14 4.00 -21.11
C MET A 149 -3.75 2.82 -21.89
N VAL A 150 -3.19 1.62 -21.78
CA VAL A 150 -3.74 0.40 -22.41
C VAL A 150 -5.12 0.06 -21.84
N ILE A 151 -5.32 0.11 -20.52
CA ILE A 151 -6.66 -0.10 -19.90
C ILE A 151 -7.69 0.91 -20.44
N THR A 152 -7.28 2.16 -20.64
CA THR A 152 -8.17 3.26 -21.02
C THR A 152 -8.48 3.29 -22.52
N LEU A 153 -7.48 3.05 -23.36
CA LEU A 153 -7.54 3.28 -24.81
C LEU A 153 -7.62 2.00 -25.63
N ALA A 154 -7.08 0.87 -25.13
CA ALA A 154 -7.07 -0.37 -25.90
C ALA A 154 -8.44 -1.06 -25.79
N LYS A 155 -9.18 -1.04 -26.90
CA LYS A 155 -10.32 -1.95 -27.09
C LYS A 155 -9.79 -3.34 -27.42
N GLY A 156 -10.44 -4.36 -26.87
CA GLY A 156 -10.18 -5.76 -27.22
C GLY A 156 -11.49 -6.55 -27.24
N PRO A 157 -11.46 -7.79 -27.74
CA PRO A 157 -12.63 -8.67 -27.65
C PRO A 157 -13.05 -8.85 -26.19
N VAL A 158 -14.36 -9.05 -25.98
CA VAL A 158 -14.88 -9.50 -24.69
C VAL A 158 -14.39 -10.93 -24.49
N LEU A 159 -13.74 -11.18 -23.36
CA LEU A 159 -13.35 -12.51 -22.96
C LEU A 159 -14.53 -13.17 -22.27
N GLU A 160 -15.06 -14.22 -22.88
CA GLU A 160 -16.08 -15.06 -22.26
C GLU A 160 -15.41 -15.94 -21.19
N LEU A 161 -15.73 -15.65 -19.93
CA LEU A 161 -15.30 -16.50 -18.82
C LEU A 161 -16.15 -17.78 -18.80
N ILE A 162 -15.58 -18.88 -18.32
CA ILE A 162 -16.20 -20.22 -18.35
C ILE A 162 -17.59 -20.23 -17.69
N TRP A 163 -17.81 -19.42 -16.66
CA TRP A 163 -19.12 -19.31 -15.98
C TRP A 163 -20.08 -18.29 -16.63
N THR A 164 -19.60 -17.46 -17.56
CA THR A 164 -20.44 -16.52 -18.33
C THR A 164 -20.91 -17.11 -19.66
N LYS A 165 -20.41 -18.29 -20.03
CA LYS A 165 -20.84 -19.05 -21.22
C LYS A 165 -22.33 -19.37 -21.13
N GLY A 166 -23.11 -18.90 -22.10
CA GLY A 166 -24.54 -19.19 -22.23
C GLY A 166 -25.51 -18.09 -21.78
N LYS A 167 -25.02 -16.97 -21.22
CA LYS A 167 -25.84 -15.75 -20.99
C LYS A 167 -25.85 -14.79 -22.18
N THR A 168 -25.23 -15.16 -23.31
CA THR A 168 -25.09 -14.36 -24.52
C THR A 168 -26.16 -14.69 -25.57
N ASN A 169 -27.43 -14.66 -25.18
CA ASN A 169 -28.54 -14.63 -26.14
C ASN A 169 -29.16 -13.22 -26.16
N HIS A 170 -29.12 -12.59 -27.34
CA HIS A 170 -29.91 -11.42 -27.75
C HIS A 170 -30.12 -10.33 -26.68
N ASP A 171 -29.07 -9.59 -26.37
CA ASP A 171 -29.21 -8.14 -26.28
C ASP A 171 -27.86 -7.50 -26.60
N GLN A 172 -27.83 -6.81 -27.73
CA GLN A 172 -26.78 -5.89 -28.12
C GLN A 172 -26.89 -4.62 -27.25
N GLN A 173 -27.07 -4.76 -25.94
CA GLN A 173 -26.93 -3.63 -25.03
C GLN A 173 -25.45 -3.27 -24.99
N ASN A 174 -25.22 -2.01 -25.33
CA ASN A 174 -23.95 -1.32 -25.47
C ASN A 174 -23.22 -1.20 -24.12
N ASN A 175 -22.94 -2.33 -23.45
CA ASN A 175 -22.24 -2.41 -22.16
C ASN A 175 -20.73 -2.17 -22.31
N GLY A 176 -20.26 -1.80 -23.51
CA GLY A 176 -18.98 -1.16 -23.69
C GLY A 176 -19.09 0.29 -23.22
N THR A 177 -18.41 0.63 -22.13
CA THR A 177 -18.23 2.02 -21.70
C THR A 177 -17.80 2.87 -22.89
N ASN A 178 -18.59 3.90 -23.23
CA ASN A 178 -18.23 4.87 -24.28
C ASN A 178 -16.81 5.38 -24.01
N LEU A 179 -15.96 5.48 -25.05
CA LEU A 179 -14.58 5.95 -24.92
C LEU A 179 -14.51 7.29 -24.17
N HIS A 180 -15.46 8.20 -24.41
CA HIS A 180 -15.53 9.47 -23.68
C HIS A 180 -15.80 9.27 -22.18
N HIS A 181 -16.70 8.36 -21.80
CA HIS A 181 -16.94 8.01 -20.40
C HIS A 181 -15.73 7.29 -19.78
N SER A 182 -15.04 6.43 -20.54
CA SER A 182 -13.80 5.78 -20.10
C SER A 182 -12.67 6.78 -19.84
N ILE A 183 -12.46 7.74 -20.74
CA ILE A 183 -11.45 8.80 -20.57
C ILE A 183 -11.82 9.69 -19.38
N LYS A 184 -13.08 10.13 -19.29
CA LYS A 184 -13.56 10.94 -18.16
C LYS A 184 -13.32 10.20 -16.85
N GLY A 185 -13.74 8.94 -16.76
CA GLY A 185 -13.53 8.12 -15.57
C GLY A 185 -12.05 7.93 -15.24
N ALA A 186 -11.21 7.68 -16.25
CA ALA A 186 -9.77 7.51 -16.06
C ALA A 186 -9.08 8.76 -15.50
N ILE A 187 -9.41 9.94 -16.03
CA ILE A 187 -8.89 11.22 -15.52
C ILE A 187 -9.30 11.40 -14.06
N MET A 188 -10.58 11.15 -13.74
CA MET A 188 -11.09 11.30 -12.38
C MET A 188 -10.39 10.35 -11.40
N ILE A 189 -10.30 9.06 -11.74
CA ILE A 189 -9.62 8.06 -10.90
C ILE A 189 -8.13 8.39 -10.75
N THR A 190 -7.46 8.87 -11.80
CA THR A 190 -6.04 9.22 -11.74
C THR A 190 -5.80 10.44 -10.83
N ILE A 191 -6.66 11.46 -10.89
CA ILE A 191 -6.60 12.60 -9.97
C ILE A 191 -6.87 12.13 -8.53
N GLY A 192 -7.84 11.21 -8.33
CA GLY A 192 -8.07 10.58 -7.04
C GLY A 192 -6.83 9.87 -6.51
N CYS A 193 -6.21 9.01 -7.32
CA CYS A 193 -4.97 8.32 -6.97
C CYS A 193 -3.82 9.27 -6.60
N PHE A 194 -3.71 10.44 -7.25
CA PHE A 194 -2.76 11.46 -6.85
C PHE A 194 -3.07 12.02 -5.46
N SER A 195 -4.33 12.30 -5.17
CA SER A 195 -4.79 12.75 -3.86
C SER A 195 -4.56 11.69 -2.78
N TRP A 196 -4.86 10.42 -3.07
CA TRP A 196 -4.60 9.29 -2.17
C TRP A 196 -3.10 9.10 -1.91
N ALA A 197 -2.24 9.23 -2.93
CA ALA A 197 -0.79 9.20 -2.75
C ALA A 197 -0.29 10.33 -1.83
N CYS A 198 -0.86 11.54 -1.95
CA CYS A 198 -0.57 12.66 -1.04
C CYS A 198 -1.03 12.33 0.39
N PHE A 199 -2.23 11.77 0.55
CA PHE A 199 -2.76 11.33 1.84
C PHE A 199 -1.84 10.32 2.51
N VAL A 200 -1.44 9.26 1.82
CA VAL A 200 -0.58 8.18 2.38
C VAL A 200 0.75 8.77 2.89
N ASN A 201 1.38 9.65 2.11
CA ASN A 201 2.62 10.31 2.51
C ASN A 201 2.43 11.26 3.70
N LEU A 202 1.38 12.09 3.68
CA LEU A 202 1.07 13.00 4.78
C LEU A 202 0.67 12.25 6.05
N GLN A 203 0.00 11.10 5.92
CA GLN A 203 -0.40 10.25 7.03
C GLN A 203 0.85 9.65 7.70
N ALA A 204 1.82 9.19 6.91
CA ALA A 204 3.13 8.74 7.42
C ALA A 204 3.87 9.85 8.20
N ILE A 205 3.82 11.10 7.73
CA ILE A 205 4.42 12.25 8.42
C ILE A 205 3.65 12.57 9.71
N THR A 206 2.32 12.52 9.66
CA THR A 206 1.45 12.89 10.78
C THR A 206 1.55 11.89 11.93
N LEU A 207 1.65 10.59 11.63
CA LEU A 207 1.85 9.54 12.63
C LEU A 207 3.13 9.71 13.46
N LYS A 208 4.16 10.39 12.93
CA LYS A 208 5.37 10.73 13.72
C LYS A 208 5.11 11.78 14.79
N SER A 209 4.19 12.71 14.54
CA SER A 209 3.82 13.78 15.49
C SER A 209 2.59 13.42 16.33
N TYR A 210 1.79 12.46 15.89
CA TYR A 210 0.56 12.00 16.51
C TYR A 210 0.47 10.46 16.46
N PRO A 211 1.25 9.74 17.29
CA PRO A 211 1.35 8.27 17.29
C PRO A 211 0.15 7.63 18.02
N ALA A 212 -1.05 7.90 17.54
CA ALA A 212 -2.31 7.37 18.04
C ALA A 212 -3.20 7.02 16.85
N GLU A 213 -3.06 5.81 16.31
CA GLU A 213 -3.60 5.41 15.01
C GLU A 213 -5.14 5.38 14.98
N LEU A 214 -5.77 4.89 16.07
CA LEU A 214 -7.23 4.86 16.17
C LEU A 214 -7.79 6.28 16.27
N SER A 215 -7.13 7.14 17.04
CA SER A 215 -7.50 8.54 17.20
C SER A 215 -7.30 9.33 15.92
N LEU A 216 -6.20 9.07 15.20
CA LEU A 216 -5.95 9.66 13.90
C LEU A 216 -7.06 9.27 12.92
N THR A 217 -7.40 7.98 12.88
CA THR A 217 -8.48 7.45 12.03
C THR A 217 -9.82 8.07 12.38
N ALA A 218 -10.17 8.16 13.67
CA ALA A 218 -11.40 8.81 14.12
C ALA A 218 -11.47 10.29 13.69
N TRP A 219 -10.36 11.04 13.80
CA TRP A 219 -10.32 12.42 13.35
C TRP A 219 -10.44 12.56 11.83
N ILE A 220 -9.73 11.74 11.05
CA ILE A 220 -9.83 11.74 9.58
C ILE A 220 -11.26 11.44 9.14
N CYS A 221 -11.90 10.43 9.73
CA CYS A 221 -13.29 10.08 9.41
C CYS A 221 -14.28 11.17 9.86
N LEU A 222 -14.09 11.75 11.05
CA LEU A 222 -14.97 12.82 11.54
C LEU A 222 -14.88 14.05 10.64
N LEU A 223 -13.68 14.55 10.38
CA LEU A 223 -13.47 15.71 9.53
C LEU A 223 -13.89 15.42 8.09
N GLY A 224 -13.61 14.22 7.57
CA GLY A 224 -14.05 13.78 6.25
C GLY A 224 -15.57 13.74 6.12
N SER A 225 -16.29 13.37 7.19
CA SER A 225 -17.76 13.43 7.19
C SER A 225 -18.28 14.87 7.18
N ILE A 226 -17.63 15.79 7.89
CA ILE A 226 -18.01 17.21 7.94
C ILE A 226 -17.74 17.87 6.59
N GLU A 227 -16.50 17.77 6.09
CA GLU A 227 -16.08 18.33 4.80
C GLU A 227 -16.87 17.71 3.65
N GLY A 228 -17.05 16.38 3.68
CA GLY A 228 -17.86 15.65 2.71
C GLY A 228 -19.32 16.10 2.72
N THR A 229 -19.89 16.41 3.89
CA THR A 229 -21.27 16.93 4.00
C THR A 229 -21.37 18.31 3.36
N ILE A 230 -20.40 19.20 3.61
CA ILE A 230 -20.35 20.52 2.97
C ILE A 230 -20.32 20.36 1.44
N VAL A 231 -19.44 19.50 0.92
CA VAL A 231 -19.35 19.24 -0.53
C VAL A 231 -20.65 18.64 -1.06
N ALA A 232 -21.26 17.67 -0.37
CA ALA A 232 -22.51 17.05 -0.79
C ALA A 232 -23.66 18.06 -0.85
N LEU A 233 -23.78 18.95 0.14
CA LEU A 233 -24.80 20.01 0.17
C LEU A 233 -24.63 21.02 -0.98
N VAL A 234 -23.39 21.31 -1.38
CA VAL A 234 -23.09 22.18 -2.52
C VAL A 234 -23.37 21.47 -3.85
N MET A 235 -22.87 20.26 -4.04
CA MET A 235 -22.93 19.53 -5.31
C MET A 235 -24.32 18.98 -5.62
N GLU A 236 -25.12 18.71 -4.61
CA GLU A 236 -26.48 18.15 -4.75
C GLU A 236 -27.55 19.10 -4.19
N ARG A 237 -27.25 20.40 -4.26
CA ARG A 237 -28.13 21.46 -3.77
C ARG A 237 -29.55 21.29 -4.32
N GLY A 238 -30.52 21.33 -3.41
CA GLY A 238 -31.95 21.26 -3.75
C GLY A 238 -32.50 19.83 -3.93
N LYS A 239 -31.71 18.77 -3.73
CA LYS A 239 -32.16 17.39 -3.90
C LYS A 239 -32.23 16.62 -2.58
N ALA A 240 -33.06 17.03 -1.63
CA ALA A 240 -33.13 16.38 -0.30
C ALA A 240 -33.33 14.84 -0.35
N ALA A 241 -34.04 14.34 -1.36
CA ALA A 241 -34.31 12.91 -1.54
C ALA A 241 -33.06 12.02 -1.67
N ILE A 242 -31.90 12.56 -2.08
CA ILE A 242 -30.68 11.74 -2.21
C ILE A 242 -30.10 11.29 -0.87
N TRP A 243 -30.49 11.97 0.21
CA TRP A 243 -30.06 11.64 1.57
C TRP A 243 -30.89 10.50 2.17
N ALA A 244 -32.05 10.19 1.58
CA ALA A 244 -32.87 9.06 2.00
C ALA A 244 -32.19 7.75 1.57
N ILE A 245 -31.69 7.00 2.57
CA ILE A 245 -31.19 5.63 2.39
C ILE A 245 -32.26 4.66 2.89
N GLY A 246 -32.67 3.74 2.02
CA GLY A 246 -33.56 2.63 2.38
C GLY A 246 -32.78 1.40 2.87
N TRP A 247 -33.50 0.34 3.22
CA TRP A 247 -32.94 -0.97 3.57
C TRP A 247 -32.54 -1.75 2.31
N ASP A 248 -31.60 -1.22 1.54
CA ASP A 248 -31.16 -1.76 0.26
C ASP A 248 -29.63 -1.83 0.14
N VAL A 249 -29.15 -2.08 -1.08
CA VAL A 249 -27.71 -2.12 -1.40
C VAL A 249 -26.98 -0.81 -1.07
N LYS A 250 -27.67 0.34 -1.02
CA LYS A 250 -27.08 1.64 -0.68
C LYS A 250 -26.68 1.68 0.80
N LEU A 251 -27.57 1.19 1.68
CA LEU A 251 -27.25 1.04 3.10
C LEU A 251 -26.12 0.04 3.32
N LEU A 252 -26.19 -1.11 2.65
CA LEU A 252 -25.15 -2.14 2.75
C LEU A 252 -23.79 -1.60 2.30
N ALA A 253 -23.73 -0.86 1.19
CA ALA A 253 -22.51 -0.24 0.70
C ALA A 253 -21.95 0.79 1.70
N ALA A 254 -22.81 1.65 2.25
CA ALA A 254 -22.41 2.64 3.26
C ALA A 254 -21.88 2.00 4.55
N LEU A 255 -22.59 0.99 5.08
CA LEU A 255 -22.19 0.29 6.30
C LEU A 255 -20.89 -0.51 6.10
N TYR A 256 -20.83 -1.32 5.04
CA TYR A 256 -19.65 -2.14 4.76
C TYR A 256 -18.40 -1.26 4.53
N SER A 257 -18.52 -0.26 3.64
CA SER A 257 -17.38 0.63 3.34
C SER A 257 -16.99 1.47 4.57
N GLY A 258 -17.94 1.86 5.41
CA GLY A 258 -17.66 2.61 6.63
C GLY A 258 -16.92 1.78 7.66
N ILE A 259 -17.43 0.58 7.98
CA ILE A 259 -16.86 -0.29 9.00
C ILE A 259 -15.51 -0.86 8.54
N ILE A 260 -15.48 -1.47 7.35
CA ILE A 260 -14.32 -2.22 6.87
C ILE A 260 -13.28 -1.28 6.26
N CYS A 261 -13.68 -0.37 5.37
CA CYS A 261 -12.73 0.36 4.50
C CYS A 261 -12.33 1.74 5.04
N SER A 262 -13.18 2.45 5.76
CA SER A 262 -12.77 3.71 6.43
C SER A 262 -12.39 3.49 7.89
N GLY A 263 -13.09 2.62 8.61
CA GLY A 263 -12.80 2.34 10.01
C GLY A 263 -11.58 1.44 10.18
N LEU A 264 -11.74 0.15 9.89
CA LEU A 264 -10.73 -0.86 10.14
C LEU A 264 -9.50 -0.69 9.23
N THR A 265 -9.73 -0.38 7.96
CA THR A 265 -8.65 -0.30 6.97
C THR A 265 -7.73 0.89 7.20
N TYR A 266 -8.22 2.09 7.52
CA TYR A 266 -7.34 3.23 7.83
C TYR A 266 -6.49 2.98 9.07
N TYR A 267 -7.09 2.36 10.08
CA TYR A 267 -6.36 1.96 11.28
C TYR A 267 -5.25 0.97 10.96
N ILE A 268 -5.58 -0.16 10.31
CA ILE A 268 -4.60 -1.18 9.95
C ILE A 268 -3.54 -0.62 9.00
N GLN A 269 -3.94 0.20 8.01
CA GLN A 269 -3.04 0.90 7.11
C GLN A 269 -2.06 1.78 7.89
N GLY A 270 -2.54 2.56 8.85
CA GLY A 270 -1.70 3.40 9.71
C GLY A 270 -0.66 2.57 10.48
N VAL A 271 -1.09 1.45 11.08
CA VAL A 271 -0.21 0.52 11.82
C VAL A 271 0.85 -0.09 10.90
N VAL A 272 0.44 -0.67 9.76
CA VAL A 272 1.37 -1.26 8.79
C VAL A 272 2.32 -0.21 8.22
N MET A 273 1.85 1.02 8.03
CA MET A 273 2.67 2.10 7.50
C MET A 273 3.76 2.55 8.48
N GLN A 274 3.55 2.49 9.79
CA GLN A 274 4.64 2.73 10.74
C GLN A 274 5.70 1.61 10.67
N GLU A 275 5.28 0.35 10.57
CA GLU A 275 6.19 -0.79 10.57
C GLU A 275 6.94 -0.97 9.24
N ARG A 276 6.24 -0.76 8.13
CA ARG A 276 6.69 -1.11 6.78
C ARG A 276 6.67 0.06 5.82
N GLY A 277 6.29 1.26 6.21
CA GLY A 277 6.31 2.44 5.34
C GLY A 277 5.18 2.50 4.30
N PRO A 278 4.98 3.68 3.67
CA PRO A 278 3.84 3.96 2.80
C PRO A 278 3.80 3.12 1.52
N VAL A 279 4.94 2.94 0.86
CA VAL A 279 5.00 2.21 -0.41
C VAL A 279 4.65 0.73 -0.24
N PHE A 280 4.99 0.13 0.90
CA PHE A 280 4.66 -1.27 1.18
C PHE A 280 3.14 -1.50 1.18
N VAL A 281 2.37 -0.60 1.80
CA VAL A 281 0.91 -0.71 1.86
C VAL A 281 0.32 -0.68 0.44
N THR A 282 0.75 0.27 -0.38
CA THR A 282 0.20 0.46 -1.74
C THR A 282 0.61 -0.66 -2.72
N ALA A 283 1.72 -1.35 -2.49
CA ALA A 283 2.26 -2.35 -3.41
C ALA A 283 1.34 -3.57 -3.65
N PHE A 284 0.33 -3.76 -2.81
CA PHE A 284 -0.62 -4.88 -2.90
C PHE A 284 -1.90 -4.57 -3.68
N ASN A 285 -2.10 -3.34 -4.17
CA ASN A 285 -3.26 -2.97 -4.99
C ASN A 285 -3.54 -3.94 -6.16
N PRO A 286 -2.53 -4.53 -6.84
CA PRO A 286 -2.77 -5.56 -7.85
C PRO A 286 -3.64 -6.73 -7.40
N LEU A 287 -3.52 -7.12 -6.13
CA LEU A 287 -4.33 -8.20 -5.57
C LEU A 287 -5.80 -7.79 -5.48
N CYS A 288 -6.09 -6.55 -5.07
CA CYS A 288 -7.46 -6.01 -5.08
C CYS A 288 -8.07 -6.08 -6.49
N MET A 289 -7.33 -5.66 -7.52
CA MET A 289 -7.79 -5.75 -8.91
C MET A 289 -8.19 -7.17 -9.32
N VAL A 290 -7.39 -8.18 -8.98
CA VAL A 290 -7.71 -9.59 -9.30
C VAL A 290 -9.01 -10.01 -8.60
N ILE A 291 -9.17 -9.67 -7.32
CA ILE A 291 -10.37 -10.00 -6.55
C ILE A 291 -11.59 -9.27 -7.12
N VAL A 292 -11.47 -7.98 -7.47
CA VAL A 292 -12.55 -7.18 -8.08
C VAL A 292 -12.94 -7.73 -9.44
N ALA A 293 -11.99 -8.14 -10.28
CA ALA A 293 -12.29 -8.75 -11.57
C ALA A 293 -13.13 -10.02 -11.42
N ILE A 294 -12.86 -10.85 -10.41
CA ILE A 294 -13.64 -12.05 -10.10
C ILE A 294 -15.00 -11.65 -9.52
N MET A 295 -15.04 -10.87 -8.45
CA MET A 295 -16.30 -10.53 -7.77
C MET A 295 -17.23 -9.68 -8.64
N GLY A 296 -16.71 -8.68 -9.35
CA GLY A 296 -17.47 -7.80 -10.23
C GLY A 296 -18.06 -8.52 -11.44
N SER A 297 -17.39 -9.55 -11.94
CA SER A 297 -17.90 -10.35 -13.06
C SER A 297 -18.98 -11.36 -12.62
N PHE A 298 -18.96 -11.85 -11.36
CA PHE A 298 -20.06 -12.62 -10.76
C PHE A 298 -21.26 -11.74 -10.34
N VAL A 299 -21.01 -10.66 -9.61
CA VAL A 299 -22.05 -9.87 -8.92
C VAL A 299 -22.66 -8.80 -9.81
N LEU A 300 -21.85 -8.10 -10.62
CA LEU A 300 -22.29 -7.01 -11.50
C LEU A 300 -22.38 -7.41 -12.97
N ALA A 301 -22.08 -8.67 -13.31
CA ALA A 301 -21.99 -9.16 -14.68
C ALA A 301 -21.06 -8.31 -15.57
N GLU A 302 -19.97 -7.78 -14.99
CA GLU A 302 -18.98 -7.01 -15.75
C GLU A 302 -18.29 -7.88 -16.81
N LYS A 303 -18.30 -7.41 -18.06
CA LYS A 303 -17.54 -8.01 -19.16
C LYS A 303 -16.06 -7.62 -19.05
N LEU A 304 -15.17 -8.62 -19.09
CA LEU A 304 -13.73 -8.39 -19.13
C LEU A 304 -13.26 -8.24 -20.57
N TYR A 305 -12.53 -7.16 -20.86
CA TYR A 305 -11.99 -6.88 -22.18
C TYR A 305 -10.50 -7.22 -22.21
N LEU A 306 -10.02 -7.82 -23.30
CA LEU A 306 -8.62 -8.21 -23.45
C LEU A 306 -7.65 -7.04 -23.21
N GLY A 307 -7.98 -5.85 -23.72
CA GLY A 307 -7.16 -4.63 -23.51
C GLY A 307 -7.00 -4.28 -22.02
N ARG A 308 -8.04 -4.49 -21.19
CA ARG A 308 -7.96 -4.24 -19.75
C ARG A 308 -7.05 -5.24 -19.05
N ILE A 309 -7.09 -6.51 -19.44
CA ILE A 309 -6.22 -7.56 -18.89
C ILE A 309 -4.76 -7.33 -19.29
N LEU A 310 -4.50 -7.00 -20.56
CA LEU A 310 -3.14 -6.69 -21.02
C LEU A 310 -2.57 -5.47 -20.29
N GLY A 311 -3.33 -4.38 -20.19
CA GLY A 311 -2.90 -3.20 -19.43
C GLY A 311 -2.68 -3.50 -17.95
N ALA A 312 -3.52 -4.35 -17.35
CA ALA A 312 -3.33 -4.84 -15.99
C ALA A 312 -2.01 -5.61 -15.81
N ILE A 313 -1.69 -6.54 -16.71
CA ILE A 313 -0.43 -7.32 -16.66
C ILE A 313 0.78 -6.38 -16.76
N ILE A 314 0.74 -5.40 -17.67
CA ILE A 314 1.82 -4.41 -17.84
C ILE A 314 2.01 -3.61 -16.55
N ILE A 315 0.92 -3.18 -15.92
CA ILE A 315 0.94 -2.49 -14.64
C ILE A 315 1.58 -3.35 -13.54
N VAL A 316 1.17 -4.63 -13.39
CA VAL A 316 1.70 -5.52 -12.35
C VAL A 316 3.20 -5.76 -12.55
N ALA A 317 3.64 -5.94 -13.79
CA ALA A 317 5.06 -6.03 -14.12
C ALA A 317 5.82 -4.74 -13.77
N GLY A 318 5.25 -3.57 -14.10
CA GLY A 318 5.82 -2.26 -13.73
C GLY A 318 5.95 -2.08 -12.22
N LEU A 319 4.92 -2.42 -11.46
CA LEU A 319 4.93 -2.38 -10.00
C LEU A 319 5.96 -3.32 -9.39
N TYR A 320 6.10 -4.53 -9.93
CA TYR A 320 7.14 -5.46 -9.50
C TYR A 320 8.54 -4.85 -9.61
N LEU A 321 8.84 -4.16 -10.72
CA LEU A 321 10.11 -3.46 -10.89
C LEU A 321 10.32 -2.34 -9.85
N VAL A 322 9.27 -1.57 -9.53
CA VAL A 322 9.31 -0.52 -8.49
C VAL A 322 9.61 -1.13 -7.12
N VAL A 323 8.88 -2.19 -6.74
CA VAL A 323 9.03 -2.86 -5.44
C VAL A 323 10.39 -3.57 -5.34
N TRP A 324 10.81 -4.27 -6.40
CA TRP A 324 12.11 -4.92 -6.47
C TRP A 324 13.26 -3.92 -6.28
N GLY A 325 13.15 -2.74 -6.92
CA GLY A 325 14.07 -1.63 -6.73
C GLY A 325 14.17 -1.14 -5.28
N LYS A 326 13.17 -1.40 -4.43
CA LYS A 326 13.14 -1.05 -2.99
C LYS A 326 13.55 -2.17 -2.03
N SER A 327 13.56 -3.43 -2.47
CA SER A 327 13.69 -4.62 -1.59
C SER A 327 14.95 -4.67 -0.71
N LYS A 328 16.00 -3.87 -0.99
CA LYS A 328 17.24 -3.82 -0.19
C LYS A 328 17.35 -2.59 0.73
N ASP A 329 16.48 -1.59 0.61
CA ASP A 329 16.46 -0.42 1.51
C ASP A 329 15.97 -0.80 2.94
N TYR A 330 15.25 -1.92 3.08
CA TYR A 330 14.87 -2.48 4.40
C TYR A 330 16.02 -3.22 5.09
N LYS A 331 16.93 -3.83 4.32
CA LYS A 331 18.01 -4.65 4.89
C LYS A 331 19.13 -3.81 5.53
N SER A 332 19.31 -2.56 5.11
CA SER A 332 20.35 -1.66 5.67
C SER A 332 19.99 -1.05 7.02
N SER A 333 18.69 -1.04 7.40
CA SER A 333 18.26 -0.46 8.68
C SER A 333 18.46 -1.44 9.84
N THR A 334 18.35 -2.75 9.59
CA THR A 334 18.56 -3.78 10.62
C THR A 334 20.03 -3.97 10.97
N SER A 335 20.95 -3.71 10.05
CA SER A 335 22.40 -3.86 10.29
C SER A 335 23.03 -2.75 11.14
N SER A 336 22.29 -1.70 11.52
CA SER A 336 22.81 -0.59 12.34
C SER A 336 22.46 -0.68 13.83
N ILE A 337 21.67 -1.68 14.23
CA ILE A 337 21.25 -1.87 15.63
C ILE A 337 22.06 -2.99 16.32
N ASP A 338 22.67 -3.91 15.57
CA ASP A 338 23.41 -5.05 16.12
C ASP A 338 24.91 -4.79 16.37
N GLU A 339 25.44 -3.58 16.12
CA GLU A 339 26.87 -3.25 16.27
C GLU A 339 27.17 -2.16 17.33
N LYS A 340 26.27 -1.96 18.31
CA LYS A 340 26.49 -1.03 19.43
C LYS A 340 26.19 -1.61 20.81
N THR A 341 26.41 -2.93 21.01
CA THR A 341 26.42 -3.51 22.35
C THR A 341 27.58 -4.48 22.52
N ALA A 342 28.78 -3.95 22.70
CA ALA A 342 29.87 -4.64 23.39
C ALA A 342 30.38 -3.70 24.50
N PRO A 343 30.24 -4.03 25.78
CA PRO A 343 30.77 -3.22 26.86
C PRO A 343 32.27 -3.48 26.98
N ASP A 344 33.08 -2.48 26.64
CA ASP A 344 34.52 -2.48 26.88
C ASP A 344 34.76 -2.29 28.39
N LYS A 345 35.26 -3.33 29.06
CA LYS A 345 35.70 -3.25 30.46
C LYS A 345 37.10 -2.62 30.47
N GLN A 346 37.20 -1.32 30.76
CA GLN A 346 38.47 -0.72 31.17
C GLN A 346 38.57 -0.72 32.71
N ILE A 347 39.48 -1.56 33.21
CA ILE A 347 40.00 -1.53 34.57
C ILE A 347 41.01 -0.38 34.63
N ILE A 348 40.80 0.54 35.57
CA ILE A 348 41.74 1.60 35.91
C ILE A 348 42.83 1.00 36.80
N GLN A 349 44.10 1.09 36.39
CA GLN A 349 45.23 1.03 37.32
C GLN A 349 46.29 2.05 36.90
N ALA A 350 46.59 2.96 37.82
CA ALA A 350 47.62 3.98 37.72
C ALA A 350 49.02 3.41 38.01
N GLY A 351 50.05 3.95 37.36
CA GLY A 351 51.45 3.61 37.64
C GLY A 351 52.47 4.16 36.63
N SER A 352 52.76 5.46 36.75
CA SER A 352 54.08 6.12 36.66
C SER A 352 55.23 5.65 35.72
N THR A 353 55.73 6.64 34.97
CA THR A 353 57.13 7.00 34.59
C THR A 353 57.82 6.47 33.31
N GLU A 354 58.18 7.48 32.48
CA GLU A 354 59.48 7.73 31.81
C GLU A 354 59.80 7.26 30.36
N ASN A 355 60.15 8.28 29.53
CA ASN A 355 61.11 8.36 28.40
C ASN A 355 60.91 7.41 27.17
N LYS A 356 61.13 7.74 25.88
CA LYS A 356 62.01 8.71 25.20
C LYS A 356 61.66 8.76 23.68
N LYS A 357 61.75 9.95 23.07
CA LYS A 357 62.09 10.39 21.69
C LYS A 357 62.06 9.46 20.44
N SER A 358 61.49 10.06 19.36
CA SER A 358 61.92 10.12 17.92
C SER A 358 61.85 8.82 17.09
N ASN A 359 61.44 8.75 15.80
CA ASN A 359 61.67 9.62 14.63
C ASN A 359 60.64 9.31 13.49
N HIS A 360 60.53 10.26 12.54
CA HIS A 360 60.19 10.13 11.10
C HIS A 360 60.76 8.83 10.45
N GLU A 361 60.27 8.19 9.37
CA GLU A 361 59.71 8.66 8.08
C GLU A 361 59.24 7.44 7.22
N SER A 362 58.29 7.69 6.29
CA SER A 362 57.99 7.09 4.95
C SER A 362 58.76 5.83 4.49
N THR A 363 58.25 4.80 3.78
CA THR A 363 57.40 4.73 2.56
C THR A 363 57.19 3.23 2.18
N ALA A 364 56.16 2.96 1.36
CA ALA A 364 56.07 1.92 0.30
C ALA A 364 55.40 0.54 0.57
N LYS A 365 54.21 0.41 -0.06
CA LYS A 365 53.65 -0.70 -0.87
C LYS A 365 54.17 -2.14 -0.64
N ASN A 366 53.23 -3.07 -0.48
CA ASN A 366 53.09 -4.18 -1.44
C ASN A 366 51.71 -4.87 -1.38
N SER A 367 51.17 -5.08 -2.58
CA SER A 367 50.02 -5.89 -2.98
C SER A 367 50.39 -7.36 -3.10
N ILE A 368 49.50 -8.29 -2.75
CA ILE A 368 49.52 -9.66 -3.30
C ILE A 368 48.08 -10.13 -3.60
N THR A 369 47.89 -10.51 -4.86
CA THR A 369 46.74 -11.14 -5.50
C THR A 369 46.78 -12.66 -5.28
N ILE A 370 45.64 -13.34 -5.15
CA ILE A 370 45.56 -14.81 -5.26
C ILE A 370 44.57 -15.17 -6.37
N ASP A 371 45.05 -15.99 -7.30
CA ASP A 371 44.36 -16.53 -8.48
C ASP A 371 43.99 -18.01 -8.28
N VAL A 372 43.07 -18.50 -9.10
CA VAL A 372 42.27 -19.73 -8.98
C VAL A 372 42.77 -20.86 -9.91
N SER A 373 42.67 -22.12 -9.43
CA SER A 373 42.51 -23.43 -10.14
C SER A 373 43.41 -24.46 -9.43
N GLY A 374 43.08 -25.72 -9.17
CA GLY A 374 42.15 -26.70 -9.73
C GLY A 374 42.93 -28.04 -9.77
N GLY A 375 42.36 -29.16 -9.29
CA GLY A 375 42.95 -30.51 -9.46
C GLY A 375 42.81 -31.47 -8.27
N GLU A 376 42.04 -32.54 -8.47
CA GLU A 376 41.93 -33.74 -7.61
C GLU A 376 43.22 -34.57 -7.59
N ILE A 377 43.59 -35.16 -6.44
CA ILE A 377 44.17 -36.53 -6.32
C ILE A 377 43.87 -37.11 -4.91
N VAL A 378 43.35 -38.34 -4.87
CA VAL A 378 43.24 -39.34 -3.75
C VAL A 378 43.99 -40.59 -4.30
N PRO A 379 44.72 -41.50 -3.57
CA PRO A 379 44.30 -42.26 -2.36
C PRO A 379 45.43 -42.76 -1.37
N ARG A 380 44.99 -43.61 -0.41
CA ARG A 380 45.68 -44.63 0.44
C ARG A 380 46.15 -44.20 1.83
N ASP A 381 45.56 -44.66 2.95
CA ASP A 381 45.43 -46.02 3.55
C ASP A 381 46.65 -46.42 4.41
N GLU A 382 46.46 -46.44 5.74
CA GLU A 382 47.04 -47.47 6.62
C GLU A 382 46.25 -47.55 7.95
N GLN A 383 45.60 -48.71 8.16
CA GLN A 383 45.19 -49.23 9.47
C GLN A 383 46.41 -49.93 10.11
N VAL A 384 46.62 -50.07 11.42
CA VAL A 384 45.93 -50.92 12.40
C VAL A 384 46.68 -50.72 13.73
N HIS A 385 45.99 -50.56 14.86
CA HIS A 385 46.37 -51.29 16.09
C HIS A 385 45.22 -51.31 17.10
N GLU A 386 44.70 -52.51 17.27
CA GLU A 386 43.77 -52.95 18.31
C GLU A 386 44.59 -53.58 19.45
N GLN A 387 44.31 -53.22 20.72
CA GLN A 387 44.29 -54.19 21.83
C GLN A 387 43.75 -53.61 23.15
N ARG A 388 42.60 -54.18 23.56
CA ARG A 388 42.20 -54.69 24.88
C ARG A 388 42.18 -53.79 26.14
N SER A 389 40.95 -53.65 26.64
CA SER A 389 40.44 -53.52 28.04
C SER A 389 40.93 -54.67 28.96
N PRO A 390 40.41 -54.90 30.21
CA PRO A 390 39.38 -54.18 31.02
C PRO A 390 39.75 -54.03 32.52
N ILE A 391 38.86 -53.48 33.36
CA ILE A 391 38.34 -54.11 34.61
C ILE A 391 37.30 -53.20 35.29
N THR A 392 36.09 -53.72 35.25
CA THR A 392 34.89 -53.71 36.11
C THR A 392 35.11 -53.55 37.62
N VAL A 393 34.20 -52.86 38.34
CA VAL A 393 33.18 -53.41 39.27
C VAL A 393 32.03 -52.41 39.36
#